data_AF-A0A062I3Z3-F1
#
_entry.id   AF-A0A062I3Z3-F1
#
_cell.length_a   1.000
_cell.length_b   1.000
_cell.length_c   1.000
_cell.angle_alpha   90.00
_cell.angle_beta   90.00
_cell.angle_gamma   90.00
#
_symmetry.space_group_name_H-M   'P 1'
#
loop_
_entity.id
_entity.type
_entity.pdbx_description
1 polymer ?
#
loop_
_entity_poly.entity_id
_entity_poly.type
_entity_poly.pdbx_seq_one_letter_code
_entity_poly.pdbx_strand_id
1 'polypeptide(L)'
;MKSFVLASFAPLTEEDDRADLVVNDQAMKFIETFAINGELQEVKDTRELLLQNPSVQDVLVLHAGSLQVLLTSIMGEPPYGKA
;
A
#
# COMPACT_ATOMS: atom_id res chain seq x y z
N MET A 1 9.42 14.60 3.17
CA MET A 1 8.98 13.19 3.29
C MET A 1 8.26 12.81 2.01
N LYS A 2 8.34 11.55 1.55
CA LYS A 2 7.58 11.09 0.38
C LYS A 2 6.08 11.17 0.67
N SER A 3 5.26 11.72 -0.23
CA SER A 3 3.83 11.93 0.01
C SER A 3 2.99 10.67 -0.19
N PHE A 4 3.36 9.78 -1.11
CA PHE A 4 2.62 8.56 -1.41
C PHE A 4 3.51 7.33 -1.42
N VAL A 5 2.92 6.21 -1.00
CA VAL A 5 3.45 4.85 -1.19
C VAL A 5 2.50 4.10 -2.10
N LEU A 6 3.05 3.44 -3.11
CA LEU A 6 2.36 2.53 -4.00
C LEU A 6 2.94 1.13 -3.73
N ALA A 7 2.08 0.17 -3.45
CA ALA A 7 2.45 -1.23 -3.24
C ALA A 7 1.66 -2.08 -4.23
N SER A 8 2.33 -2.65 -5.23
CA SER A 8 1.71 -3.66 -6.10
C SER A 8 1.51 -4.95 -5.32
N PHE A 9 0.42 -5.65 -5.59
CA PHE A 9 0.08 -6.86 -4.87
C PHE A 9 -0.52 -7.92 -5.77
N ALA A 10 -0.45 -9.16 -5.30
CA ALA A 10 -1.05 -10.31 -5.95
C ALA A 10 -1.49 -11.34 -4.89
N PRO A 11 -2.30 -12.34 -5.27
CA PRO A 11 -2.66 -13.44 -4.40
C PRO A 11 -1.43 -14.16 -3.85
N LEU A 12 -1.57 -14.71 -2.64
CA LEU A 12 -0.56 -15.63 -2.11
C LEU A 12 -0.43 -16.88 -2.99
N THR A 13 0.77 -17.41 -2.99
CA THR A 13 1.18 -18.71 -3.53
C THR A 13 1.51 -19.65 -2.37
N GLU A 14 1.68 -20.95 -2.66
CA GLU A 14 2.01 -21.96 -1.64
C GLU A 14 3.33 -21.70 -0.91
N GLU A 15 4.23 -20.90 -1.49
CA GLU A 15 5.52 -20.53 -0.92
C GLU A 15 5.45 -19.34 0.05
N ASP A 16 4.29 -18.68 0.18
CA ASP A 16 4.15 -17.48 1.02
C ASP A 16 3.65 -17.81 2.44
N ASP A 17 4.42 -17.43 3.45
CA ASP A 17 4.12 -17.73 4.84
C ASP A 17 3.11 -16.76 5.49
N ARG A 18 2.90 -15.57 4.91
CA ARG A 18 2.03 -14.54 5.48
C ARG A 18 1.39 -13.63 4.43
N ALA A 19 0.23 -13.09 4.76
CA ALA A 19 -0.41 -12.02 4.01
C ALA A 19 0.19 -10.66 4.41
N ASP A 20 0.46 -9.82 3.42
CA ASP A 20 0.79 -8.41 3.65
C ASP A 20 -0.45 -7.51 3.59
N LEU A 21 -1.50 -7.96 2.90
CA LEU A 21 -2.75 -7.24 2.68
C LEU A 21 -3.92 -8.23 2.53
N VAL A 22 -5.13 -7.81 2.91
CA VAL A 22 -6.38 -8.52 2.59
C VAL A 22 -7.26 -7.59 1.75
N VAL A 23 -7.71 -8.05 0.58
CA VAL A 23 -8.62 -7.32 -0.30
C VAL A 23 -9.78 -8.25 -0.66
N ASN A 24 -11.02 -7.81 -0.41
CA ASN A 24 -12.23 -8.58 -0.70
C ASN A 24 -12.16 -10.01 -0.13
N ASP A 25 -11.79 -10.13 1.16
CA ASP A 25 -11.62 -11.38 1.89
C ASP A 25 -10.54 -12.34 1.35
N GLN A 26 -9.70 -11.87 0.43
CA GLN A 26 -8.60 -12.64 -0.14
C GLN A 26 -7.25 -12.12 0.37
N ALA A 27 -6.38 -13.04 0.80
CA ALA A 27 -5.03 -12.76 1.24
C ALA A 27 -4.09 -12.47 0.06
N MET A 28 -3.31 -11.39 0.18
CA MET A 28 -2.42 -10.88 -0.84
C MET A 28 -1.01 -10.67 -0.27
N LYS A 29 0.01 -10.78 -1.13
CA LYS A 29 1.38 -10.34 -0.87
C LYS A 29 1.70 -9.07 -1.64
N PHE A 30 2.62 -8.27 -1.11
CA PHE A 30 3.24 -7.21 -1.89
C PHE A 30 4.29 -7.78 -2.84
N ILE A 31 4.38 -7.23 -4.05
CA ILE A 31 5.39 -7.59 -5.04
C ILE A 31 6.47 -6.49 -5.09
N GLU A 32 6.05 -5.26 -5.39
CA GLU A 32 6.95 -4.10 -5.46
C GLU A 32 6.34 -2.90 -4.74
N THR A 33 7.20 -2.11 -4.11
CA THR A 33 6.78 -0.89 -3.39
C THR A 33 7.59 0.32 -3.84
N PHE A 34 6.91 1.42 -4.16
CA PHE A 34 7.51 2.70 -4.53
C PHE A 34 7.02 3.82 -3.63
N ALA A 35 7.92 4.74 -3.28
CA ALA A 35 7.59 5.97 -2.56
C ALA A 35 7.89 7.19 -3.43
N ILE A 36 6.86 8.00 -3.68
CA ILE A 36 6.95 9.17 -4.57
C ILE A 36 6.49 10.46 -3.89
N ASN A 37 7.08 11.58 -4.33
CA ASN A 37 6.61 12.92 -4.06
C ASN A 37 5.98 13.37 -5.36
N GLY A 38 4.66 13.30 -5.46
CA GLY A 38 4.02 13.55 -6.73
C GLY A 38 2.59 14.01 -6.59
N GLU A 39 2.16 14.78 -7.59
CA GLU A 39 0.76 15.07 -7.81
C GLU A 39 0.01 13.82 -8.29
N LEU A 40 -1.32 13.93 -8.39
CA LEU A 40 -2.18 12.81 -8.78
C LEU A 40 -1.75 12.16 -10.11
N GLN A 41 -1.19 12.92 -11.05
CA GLN A 41 -0.75 12.36 -12.33
C GLN A 41 0.44 11.42 -12.17
N GLU A 42 1.46 11.81 -11.41
CA GLU A 42 2.63 10.95 -11.17
C GLU A 42 2.26 9.67 -10.41
N VAL A 43 1.26 9.74 -9.52
CA VAL A 43 0.69 8.57 -8.85
C VAL A 43 0.04 7.63 -9.86
N LYS A 44 -0.73 8.16 -10.81
CA LYS A 44 -1.38 7.37 -11.87
C LYS A 44 -0.33 6.73 -12.78
N ASP A 45 0.65 7.50 -13.23
CA ASP A 45 1.71 7.01 -14.13
C ASP A 45 2.53 5.89 -13.45
N THR A 46 2.88 6.07 -12.17
CA THR A 46 3.60 5.06 -11.39
C THR A 46 2.74 3.80 -11.20
N ARG A 47 1.43 3.96 -10.97
CA ARG A 47 0.50 2.82 -10.88
C ARG A 47 0.43 2.08 -12.22
N GLU A 48 0.31 2.79 -13.34
CA GLU A 48 0.28 2.18 -14.67
C GLU A 48 1.56 1.41 -14.96
N LEU A 49 2.73 1.95 -14.59
CA LEU A 49 4.02 1.27 -14.72
C LEU A 49 4.04 -0.06 -13.94
N LEU A 50 3.59 -0.05 -12.68
CA LEU A 50 3.53 -1.25 -11.84
C LEU A 50 2.60 -2.33 -12.42
N LEU A 51 1.49 -1.92 -13.04
CA LEU A 51 0.53 -2.83 -13.68
C LEU A 51 1.03 -3.45 -14.98
N GLN A 52 2.17 -3.00 -15.53
CA GLN A 52 2.79 -3.65 -16.68
C GLN A 52 3.42 -5.01 -16.31
N ASN A 53 3.66 -5.26 -15.02
CA ASN A 53 4.10 -6.56 -14.54
C ASN A 53 2.92 -7.55 -14.53
N PRO A 54 2.95 -8.64 -15.32
CA PRO A 54 1.83 -9.56 -15.45
C PRO A 54 1.54 -10.36 -14.17
N SER A 55 2.46 -10.38 -13.21
CA SER A 55 2.26 -11.02 -11.91
C SER A 55 1.48 -10.13 -10.93
N VAL A 56 1.29 -8.85 -11.24
CA VAL A 56 0.58 -7.90 -10.38
C VAL A 56 -0.93 -7.97 -10.65
N GLN A 57 -1.72 -8.10 -9.58
CA GLN A 57 -3.18 -8.01 -9.67
C GLN A 57 -3.66 -6.56 -9.64
N ASP A 58 -3.18 -5.77 -8.68
CA ASP A 58 -3.46 -4.33 -8.59
C ASP A 58 -2.40 -3.62 -7.71
N VAL A 59 -2.59 -2.33 -7.48
CA VAL A 59 -1.69 -1.47 -6.71
C VAL A 59 -2.47 -0.74 -5.62
N LEU A 60 -2.06 -0.94 -4.37
CA LEU A 60 -2.52 -0.17 -3.23
C LEU A 60 -1.77 1.16 -3.18
N VAL A 61 -2.50 2.28 -3.16
CA VAL A 61 -1.94 3.63 -3.09
C VAL A 61 -2.34 4.28 -1.77
N LEU A 62 -1.37 4.69 -0.97
CA LEU A 62 -1.61 5.31 0.33
C LEU A 62 -0.81 6.60 0.49
N HIS A 63 -1.47 7.65 0.97
CA HIS A 63 -0.82 8.89 1.36
C HIS A 63 -0.11 8.72 2.71
N ALA A 64 1.11 9.26 2.85
CA ALA A 64 1.95 9.12 4.03
C ALA A 64 1.28 9.63 5.32
N GLY A 65 0.52 10.73 5.23
CA GLY A 65 -0.25 11.23 6.37
C GLY A 65 -1.35 10.25 6.83
N SER A 66 -1.99 9.55 5.90
CA SER A 66 -3.01 8.53 6.23
C SER A 66 -2.37 7.28 6.82
N LEU A 67 -1.20 6.87 6.30
CA LEU A 67 -0.41 5.78 6.88
C LEU A 67 -0.04 6.07 8.34
N GLN A 68 0.35 7.30 8.65
CA GLN A 68 0.65 7.70 10.02
C GLN A 68 -0.55 7.50 10.95
N VAL A 69 -1.76 7.89 10.52
CA VAL A 69 -3.00 7.70 11.30
C VAL A 69 -3.27 6.21 11.57
N LEU A 70 -3.07 5.34 10.56
CA LEU A 70 -3.23 3.89 10.71
C LEU A 70 -2.20 3.31 11.69
N LEU A 71 -0.93 3.71 11.56
CA LEU A 71 0.15 3.26 12.46
C LEU A 71 -0.11 3.68 13.91
N THR A 72 -0.50 4.94 14.13
CA THR A 72 -0.87 5.45 15.46
C THR A 72 -2.01 4.63 16.07
N SER A 73 -3.01 4.26 15.27
CA SER A 73 -4.13 3.41 15.72
C SER A 73 -3.68 2.00 16.11
N ILE A 74 -2.75 1.40 15.36
CA ILE A 74 -2.16 0.09 15.69
C ILE A 74 -1.36 0.15 17.00
N MET A 75 -0.65 1.26 17.23
CA MET A 75 0.15 1.46 18.44
C MET A 75 -0.70 1.75 19.69
N GLY A 76 -2.03 1.88 19.55
CA GLY A 76 -2.94 2.16 20.65
C GLY A 76 -2.95 3.61 21.10
N GLU A 77 -2.36 4.52 20.33
CA GLU A 77 -2.38 5.95 20.58
C GLU A 77 -3.60 6.57 19.87
N PRO A 78 -4.34 7.49 20.51
CA PRO A 78 -5.49 8.11 19.86
C PRO A 78 -5.02 8.97 18.68
N PRO A 79 -5.58 8.78 17.46
CA PRO A 79 -5.10 9.45 16.25
C PRO A 79 -5.28 10.98 16.26
N TYR A 80 -6.08 11.49 17.21
CA TYR A 80 -6.24 12.91 17.49
C TYR A 80 -6.47 13.11 19.00
N GLY A 81 -5.80 14.10 19.57
CA GLY A 81 -5.82 14.38 21.00
C GLY A 81 -7.23 14.44 21.59
N LYS A 82 -7.47 13.60 22.58
CA LYS A 82 -8.31 13.93 23.74
C LYS A 82 -7.56 13.50 24.99
N ALA A 83 -7.03 14.51 25.69
CA ALA A 83 -6.80 14.45 27.13
C ALA A 83 -8.16 14.54 27.85
#